data_AF-A0A5J4P8B8-F1
#
_entry.id   AF-A0A5J4P8B8-F1
#
_cell.length_a   1.000
_cell.length_b   1.000
_cell.length_c   1.000
_cell.angle_alpha   90.00
_cell.angle_beta   90.00
_cell.angle_gamma   90.00
#
_symmetry.space_group_name_H-M   'P 1'
#
loop_
_entity.id
_entity.type
_entity.pdbx_description
1 polymer ?
#
loop_
_entity_poly.entity_id
_entity_poly.type
_entity_poly.pdbx_seq_one_letter_code
_entity_poly.pdbx_strand_id
1 'polypeptide(L)'
;MHYLETYNASEGYFGTQNDFSDPSLLLMIDYGVFYEFIPLEDIENNNPRTYSLEEVEPNKNYAIVISTSCGLWRYMIGDTVKFTNDKPYKFIITGRTKHFINAFGEELIIDNAEKGLVKACAATGAQVSEYSAAPVFMDKNAKCRHQWLIEFSQMPDSLGNFAATLDAALKELNSDYEAKRSKDIALQLL
;
A
#
# COMPACT_ATOMS: atom_id res chain seq x y z
N MET A 1 13.88 22.41 9.61
CA MET A 1 12.67 22.00 10.35
C MET A 1 12.55 20.50 10.15
N HIS A 2 12.46 19.72 11.23
CA HIS A 2 12.32 18.26 11.15
C HIS A 2 10.89 17.91 11.54
N TYR A 3 10.23 17.11 10.70
CA TYR A 3 8.90 16.58 10.97
C TYR A 3 9.06 15.16 11.51
N LEU A 4 8.27 14.82 12.53
CA LEU A 4 8.26 13.50 13.14
C LEU A 4 6.99 12.80 12.70
N GLU A 5 7.14 11.67 12.00
CA GLU A 5 5.99 10.87 11.58
C GLU A 5 5.38 10.12 12.78
N THR A 6 4.06 10.12 12.86
CA THR A 6 3.30 9.42 13.90
C THR A 6 2.14 8.66 13.27
N TYR A 7 1.89 7.44 13.73
CA TYR A 7 0.75 6.64 13.32
C TYR A 7 -0.26 6.54 14.46
N ASN A 8 -1.34 7.30 14.32
CA ASN A 8 -2.48 7.32 15.22
C ASN A 8 -3.79 7.37 14.43
N ALA A 9 -4.84 6.84 15.02
CA ALA A 9 -6.20 6.86 14.48
C ALA A 9 -7.20 7.12 15.62
N SER A 10 -8.50 7.12 15.30
CA SER A 10 -9.54 7.28 16.34
C SER A 10 -9.53 6.11 17.33
N GLU A 11 -8.99 4.98 16.91
CA GLU A 11 -8.91 3.71 17.61
C GLU A 11 -7.71 3.61 18.57
N GLY A 12 -6.69 4.44 18.39
CA GLY A 12 -5.49 4.40 19.23
C GLY A 12 -4.26 5.10 18.65
N TYR A 13 -3.16 5.02 19.40
CA TYR A 13 -1.84 5.51 19.00
C TYR A 13 -0.88 4.32 18.89
N PHE A 14 -0.34 4.09 17.70
CA PHE A 14 0.28 2.79 17.38
C PHE A 14 1.77 2.91 17.08
N GLY A 15 2.25 4.02 16.52
CA GLY A 15 3.66 4.14 16.20
C GLY A 15 4.18 5.57 16.13
N THR A 16 5.48 5.72 16.33
CA THR A 16 6.18 7.00 16.23
C THR A 16 7.54 6.80 15.58
N GLN A 17 7.95 7.73 14.73
CA GLN A 17 9.31 7.76 14.24
C GLN A 17 10.25 8.03 15.42
N ASN A 18 11.35 7.27 15.51
CA ASN A 18 12.34 7.42 16.57
C ASN A 18 13.74 7.78 16.05
N ASP A 19 13.91 7.87 14.74
CA ASP A 19 15.14 8.27 14.05
C ASP A 19 14.77 9.02 12.76
N PHE A 20 15.24 10.24 12.57
CA PHE A 20 14.93 11.06 11.40
C PHE A 20 15.58 10.57 10.10
N SER A 21 16.57 9.67 10.19
CA SER A 21 17.20 9.04 9.02
C SER A 21 16.50 7.75 8.58
N ASP A 22 15.54 7.26 9.39
CA ASP A 22 14.81 6.03 9.16
C ASP A 22 13.31 6.35 8.98
N PRO A 23 12.70 6.07 7.82
CA PRO A 23 11.29 6.34 7.59
C PRO A 23 10.36 5.39 8.35
N SER A 24 10.88 4.35 9.01
CA SER A 24 10.06 3.41 9.77
C SER A 24 9.64 3.94 11.15
N LEU A 25 8.47 3.49 11.57
CA LEU A 25 7.85 3.82 12.84
C LEU A 25 8.15 2.73 13.85
N LEU A 26 8.51 3.13 15.07
CA LEU A 26 8.59 2.23 16.22
C LEU A 26 7.17 1.89 16.69
N LEU A 27 6.87 0.61 16.91
CA LEU A 27 5.58 0.15 17.42
C LEU A 27 5.43 0.41 18.94
N MET A 28 4.32 1.02 19.35
CA MET A 28 4.01 1.33 20.75
C MET A 28 3.33 0.14 21.41
N ILE A 29 4.13 -0.76 22.00
CA ILE A 29 3.67 -2.02 22.62
C ILE A 29 3.17 -1.86 24.05
N ASP A 30 3.42 -0.71 24.68
CA ASP A 30 3.11 -0.40 26.08
C ASP A 30 1.96 0.60 26.24
N TYR A 31 1.24 0.91 25.16
CA TYR A 31 0.19 1.94 25.14
C TYR A 31 -1.23 1.38 25.36
N GLY A 32 -1.34 0.18 25.96
CA GLY A 32 -2.63 -0.46 26.26
C GLY A 32 -3.36 -0.99 25.01
N VAL A 33 -2.60 -1.28 23.95
CA VAL A 33 -3.08 -1.91 22.71
C VAL A 33 -2.41 -3.28 22.59
N PHE A 34 -3.23 -4.31 22.41
CA PHE A 34 -2.77 -5.64 22.03
C PHE A 34 -2.86 -5.79 20.51
N TYR A 35 -1.79 -6.28 19.88
CA TYR A 35 -1.68 -6.39 18.43
C TYR A 35 -1.70 -7.85 17.98
N GLU A 36 -2.47 -8.10 16.94
CA GLU A 36 -2.49 -9.31 16.14
C GLU A 36 -2.25 -8.93 14.68
N PHE A 37 -1.61 -9.82 13.93
CA PHE A 37 -1.23 -9.57 12.54
C PHE A 37 -1.76 -10.68 11.64
N ILE A 38 -2.47 -10.32 10.57
CA ILE A 38 -2.95 -11.29 9.57
C ILE A 38 -2.13 -11.12 8.30
N PRO A 39 -1.43 -12.14 7.80
CA PRO A 39 -0.79 -12.10 6.49
C PRO A 39 -1.79 -11.66 5.43
N LEU A 40 -1.39 -10.73 4.54
CA LEU A 40 -2.32 -10.18 3.57
C LEU A 40 -2.92 -11.27 2.65
N GLU A 41 -2.13 -12.29 2.31
CA GLU A 41 -2.52 -13.49 1.57
C GLU A 41 -3.67 -14.30 2.22
N ASP A 42 -3.84 -14.18 3.53
CA ASP A 42 -4.84 -14.92 4.31
C ASP A 42 -6.08 -14.10 4.65
N ILE A 43 -6.11 -12.79 4.38
CA ILE A 43 -7.13 -11.87 4.93
C ILE A 43 -8.58 -12.22 4.53
N GLU A 44 -8.77 -12.81 3.36
CA GLU A 44 -10.09 -13.20 2.81
C GLU A 44 -10.56 -14.57 3.33
N ASN A 45 -9.73 -15.29 4.08
CA ASN A 45 -10.13 -16.56 4.69
C ASN A 45 -11.19 -16.32 5.77
N ASN A 46 -12.17 -17.22 5.89
CA ASN A 46 -13.25 -17.09 6.90
C ASN A 46 -12.73 -17.03 8.36
N ASN A 47 -11.55 -17.57 8.62
CA ASN A 47 -10.93 -17.56 9.94
C ASN A 47 -9.40 -17.60 9.79
N PRO A 48 -8.78 -16.46 9.42
CA PRO A 48 -7.36 -16.43 9.13
C PRO A 48 -6.56 -16.63 10.41
N ARG A 49 -5.38 -17.25 10.28
CA ARG A 49 -4.44 -17.30 11.39
C ARG A 49 -3.95 -15.90 11.68
N THR A 50 -4.08 -15.48 12.93
CA THR A 50 -3.38 -14.30 13.44
C THR A 50 -2.02 -14.68 14.02
N TYR A 51 -1.07 -13.80 13.79
CA TYR A 51 0.30 -13.88 14.28
C TYR A 51 0.43 -12.90 15.43
N SER A 52 1.02 -13.36 16.52
CA SER A 52 1.46 -12.47 17.59
C SER A 52 2.67 -11.65 17.14
N LEU A 53 3.00 -10.62 17.92
CA LEU A 53 4.14 -9.75 17.61
C LEU A 53 5.48 -10.52 17.52
N GLU A 54 5.64 -11.62 18.25
CA GLU A 54 6.85 -12.46 18.20
C GLU A 54 6.96 -13.31 16.94
N GLU A 55 5.85 -13.50 16.22
CA GLU A 55 5.77 -14.35 15.03
C GLU A 55 5.85 -13.55 13.72
N VAL A 56 6.00 -12.21 13.78
CA VAL A 56 6.06 -11.38 12.58
C VAL A 56 7.40 -11.52 11.86
N GLU A 57 7.34 -11.52 10.54
CA GLU A 57 8.51 -11.61 9.68
C GLU A 57 8.80 -10.25 9.03
N PRO A 58 10.04 -9.75 9.08
CA PRO A 58 10.42 -8.57 8.32
C PRO A 58 10.15 -8.74 6.82
N ASN A 59 9.76 -7.65 6.17
CA ASN A 59 9.40 -7.57 4.76
C ASN A 59 8.11 -8.31 4.34
N LYS A 60 7.36 -8.89 5.26
CA LYS A 60 6.01 -9.44 4.99
C LYS A 60 4.92 -8.42 5.31
N ASN A 61 3.89 -8.36 4.47
CA ASN A 61 2.73 -7.47 4.67
C ASN A 61 1.69 -8.13 5.57
N TYR A 62 1.19 -7.37 6.54
CA TYR A 62 0.17 -7.79 7.47
C TYR A 62 -0.95 -6.76 7.57
N ALA A 63 -2.18 -7.21 7.68
CA ALA A 63 -3.27 -6.40 8.22
C ALA A 63 -3.18 -6.36 9.75
N ILE A 64 -3.45 -5.19 10.34
CA ILE A 64 -3.42 -5.03 11.80
C ILE A 64 -4.81 -5.30 12.38
N VAL A 65 -4.84 -6.16 13.38
CA VAL A 65 -5.98 -6.39 14.27
C VAL A 65 -5.58 -5.94 15.68
N ILE A 66 -6.42 -5.14 16.32
CA ILE A 66 -6.17 -4.59 17.65
C ILE A 66 -7.22 -5.01 18.67
N SER A 67 -6.78 -5.14 19.90
CA SER A 67 -7.67 -5.07 21.06
C SER A 67 -7.20 -3.96 22.00
N THR A 68 -8.11 -3.09 22.43
CA THR A 68 -7.77 -1.91 23.24
C THR A 68 -8.53 -1.91 24.55
N SER A 69 -7.95 -1.27 25.56
CA SER A 69 -8.61 -1.02 26.86
C SER A 69 -9.91 -0.19 26.73
N CYS A 70 -10.10 0.51 25.62
CA CYS A 70 -11.30 1.30 25.31
C CYS A 70 -12.46 0.48 24.71
N GLY A 71 -12.34 -0.85 24.63
CA GLY A 71 -13.44 -1.75 24.25
C GLY A 71 -13.45 -2.21 22.80
N LEU A 72 -12.38 -1.97 22.04
CA LEU A 72 -12.17 -2.65 20.75
C LEU A 72 -11.64 -4.06 21.03
N TRP A 73 -12.28 -5.07 20.46
CA TRP A 73 -11.91 -6.48 20.62
C TRP A 73 -11.71 -7.12 19.26
N ARG A 74 -10.47 -7.48 18.96
CA ARG A 74 -10.04 -8.00 17.64
C ARG A 74 -10.59 -7.16 16.48
N TYR A 75 -10.49 -5.85 16.62
CA TYR A 75 -10.93 -4.90 15.60
C TYR A 75 -9.86 -4.76 14.51
N MET A 76 -10.24 -4.96 13.25
CA MET A 76 -9.36 -4.73 12.12
C MET A 76 -9.39 -3.25 11.75
N ILE A 77 -8.27 -2.55 11.93
CA ILE A 77 -8.15 -1.10 11.64
C ILE A 77 -8.36 -0.83 10.14
N GLY A 78 -7.97 -1.80 9.32
CA GLY A 78 -8.04 -1.68 7.87
C GLY A 78 -6.79 -1.08 7.23
N ASP A 79 -5.72 -0.90 8.00
CA ASP A 79 -4.39 -0.52 7.49
C ASP A 79 -3.50 -1.76 7.36
N THR A 80 -2.58 -1.73 6.38
CA THR A 80 -1.56 -2.76 6.19
C THR A 80 -0.19 -2.23 6.55
N VAL A 81 0.61 -3.08 7.21
CA VAL A 81 1.97 -2.74 7.63
C VAL A 81 2.95 -3.80 7.17
N LYS A 82 4.20 -3.36 7.00
CA LYS A 82 5.34 -4.23 6.74
C LYS A 82 6.42 -3.94 7.76
N PHE A 83 6.83 -4.96 8.51
CA PHE A 83 7.92 -4.81 9.47
C PHE A 83 9.23 -4.63 8.73
N THR A 84 9.97 -3.57 9.07
CA THR A 84 11.34 -3.35 8.60
C THR A 84 12.35 -4.01 9.52
N ASN A 85 11.98 -4.20 10.79
CA ASN A 85 12.80 -4.84 11.80
C ASN A 85 11.91 -5.47 12.90
N ASP A 86 12.35 -6.56 13.49
CA ASP A 86 11.69 -7.23 14.62
C ASP A 86 12.29 -6.81 15.99
N LYS A 87 13.52 -6.27 16.01
CA LYS A 87 14.21 -5.82 17.23
C LYS A 87 15.01 -4.53 17.02
N PRO A 88 14.48 -3.36 17.41
CA PRO A 88 13.12 -3.13 17.89
C PRO A 88 12.08 -3.34 16.77
N TYR A 89 10.83 -3.60 17.15
CA TYR A 89 9.71 -3.70 16.21
C TYR A 89 9.48 -2.38 15.49
N LYS A 90 9.95 -2.31 14.25
CA LYS A 90 9.79 -1.16 13.36
C LYS A 90 8.99 -1.57 12.14
N PHE A 91 8.13 -0.68 11.68
CA PHE A 91 7.27 -0.95 10.54
C PHE A 91 7.07 0.29 9.68
N ILE A 92 6.64 0.06 8.45
CA ILE A 92 6.10 1.09 7.56
C ILE A 92 4.64 0.74 7.24
N ILE A 93 3.83 1.77 7.02
CA ILE A 93 2.47 1.60 6.51
C ILE A 93 2.58 1.36 4.99
N THR A 94 1.97 0.29 4.50
CA THR A 94 2.01 -0.09 3.08
C THR A 94 0.69 0.13 2.35
N GLY A 95 -0.36 0.56 3.07
CA GLY A 95 -1.65 0.89 2.48
C GLY A 95 -2.81 0.54 3.40
N ARG A 96 -3.96 0.22 2.77
CA ARG A 96 -5.18 -0.21 3.46
C ARG A 96 -5.68 -1.55 2.92
N THR A 97 -6.30 -2.33 3.80
CA THR A 97 -6.95 -3.62 3.48
C THR A 97 -8.13 -3.49 2.52
N LYS A 98 -8.55 -2.27 2.15
CA LYS A 98 -9.61 -2.02 1.16
C LYS A 98 -9.21 -1.02 0.08
N HIS A 99 -7.97 -0.53 0.09
CA HIS A 99 -7.46 0.36 -0.95
C HIS A 99 -6.35 -0.34 -1.72
N PHE A 100 -6.80 -1.24 -2.58
CA PHE A 100 -5.98 -1.90 -3.58
C PHE A 100 -6.86 -2.12 -4.81
N ILE A 101 -6.23 -2.23 -5.98
CA ILE A 101 -6.90 -2.70 -7.19
C ILE A 101 -6.44 -4.14 -7.41
N ASN A 102 -7.34 -5.09 -7.16
CA ASN A 102 -7.16 -6.50 -7.48
C ASN A 102 -8.32 -6.96 -8.37
N ALA A 103 -8.44 -6.38 -9.55
CA ALA A 103 -9.54 -6.71 -10.46
C ALA A 103 -9.21 -7.93 -11.36
N PHE A 104 -7.93 -8.24 -11.50
CA PHE A 104 -7.38 -9.21 -12.43
C PHE A 104 -6.33 -10.15 -11.79
N GLY A 105 -6.16 -10.10 -10.47
CA GLY A 105 -5.17 -10.89 -9.72
C GLY A 105 -3.81 -10.19 -9.57
N GLU A 106 -3.77 -8.85 -9.63
CA GLU A 106 -2.56 -8.02 -9.63
C GLU A 106 -2.23 -7.41 -8.27
N GLU A 107 -3.15 -7.44 -7.31
CA GLU A 107 -2.93 -6.95 -5.94
C GLU A 107 -2.22 -5.58 -5.85
N LEU A 108 -2.66 -4.62 -6.65
CA LEU A 108 -2.05 -3.30 -6.70
C LEU A 108 -2.43 -2.47 -5.46
N ILE A 109 -1.61 -2.52 -4.42
CA ILE A 109 -1.75 -1.69 -3.21
C ILE A 109 -1.36 -0.22 -3.44
N ILE A 110 -1.83 0.68 -2.57
CA ILE A 110 -1.49 2.12 -2.61
C ILE A 110 0.03 2.36 -2.65
N ASP A 111 0.83 1.65 -1.86
CA ASP A 111 2.29 1.84 -1.83
C ASP A 111 2.93 1.63 -3.23
N ASN A 112 2.43 0.69 -4.01
CA ASN A 112 2.89 0.48 -5.40
C ASN A 112 2.47 1.65 -6.29
N ALA A 113 1.23 2.13 -6.14
CA ALA A 113 0.69 3.27 -6.88
C ALA A 113 1.49 4.55 -6.60
N GLU A 114 1.70 4.90 -5.34
CA GLU A 114 2.44 6.09 -4.93
C GLU A 114 3.90 6.04 -5.39
N LYS A 115 4.60 4.92 -5.18
CA LYS A 115 5.98 4.76 -5.65
C LYS A 115 6.07 4.81 -7.18
N GLY A 116 5.09 4.25 -7.88
CA GLY A 116 4.97 4.34 -9.33
C GLY A 116 4.81 5.79 -9.80
N LEU A 117 3.91 6.55 -9.17
CA LEU A 117 3.67 7.95 -9.46
C LEU A 117 4.91 8.81 -9.17
N VAL A 118 5.61 8.58 -8.05
CA VAL A 118 6.86 9.28 -7.71
C VAL A 118 7.92 9.06 -8.80
N LYS A 119 8.11 7.81 -9.26
CA LYS A 119 9.03 7.49 -10.36
C LYS A 119 8.62 8.18 -11.66
N ALA A 120 7.33 8.16 -12.02
CA ALA A 120 6.82 8.81 -13.22
C ALA A 120 6.97 10.34 -13.19
N CYS A 121 6.72 10.96 -12.03
CA CYS A 121 6.92 12.40 -11.81
C CYS A 121 8.39 12.77 -11.96
N ALA A 122 9.30 12.02 -11.34
CA ALA A 122 10.75 12.27 -11.42
C ALA A 122 11.29 12.18 -12.86
N ALA A 123 10.75 11.28 -13.68
CA ALA A 123 11.19 11.10 -15.07
C ALA A 123 10.64 12.13 -16.05
N THR A 124 9.45 12.69 -15.79
CA THR A 124 8.72 13.56 -16.73
C THR A 124 8.65 15.02 -16.30
N GLY A 125 9.08 15.33 -15.07
CA GLY A 125 8.95 16.65 -14.47
C GLY A 125 7.52 17.00 -14.05
N ALA A 126 6.59 16.03 -14.05
CA ALA A 126 5.24 16.24 -13.55
C ALA A 126 5.21 16.43 -12.03
N GLN A 127 4.20 17.15 -11.55
CA GLN A 127 3.83 17.19 -10.14
C GLN A 127 2.35 16.82 -10.02
N VAL A 128 2.07 15.77 -9.26
CA VAL A 128 0.71 15.28 -9.00
C VAL A 128 0.20 15.91 -7.71
N SER A 129 -1.00 16.47 -7.75
CA SER A 129 -1.71 16.99 -6.58
C SER A 129 -2.61 15.92 -5.96
N GLU A 130 -3.35 15.20 -6.80
CA GLU A 130 -4.32 14.19 -6.39
C GLU A 130 -4.48 13.14 -7.48
N TYR A 131 -4.88 11.92 -7.12
CA TYR A 131 -5.20 10.90 -8.11
C TYR A 131 -6.30 9.94 -7.65
N SER A 132 -6.92 9.29 -8.63
CA SER A 132 -7.81 8.16 -8.42
C SER A 132 -7.54 7.12 -9.49
N ALA A 133 -7.65 5.84 -9.12
CA ALA A 133 -7.46 4.74 -10.04
C ALA A 133 -8.60 3.73 -9.88
N ALA A 134 -9.08 3.19 -11.00
CA ALA A 134 -10.15 2.21 -11.03
C ALA A 134 -9.91 1.16 -12.13
N PRO A 135 -10.35 -0.09 -11.91
CA PRO A 135 -10.32 -1.10 -12.95
C PRO A 135 -11.42 -0.84 -13.98
N VAL A 136 -11.09 -0.99 -15.26
CA VAL A 136 -12.05 -1.08 -16.36
C VAL A 136 -12.21 -2.54 -16.71
N PHE A 137 -13.38 -3.12 -16.45
CA PHE A 137 -13.69 -4.51 -16.77
C PHE A 137 -13.98 -4.70 -18.27
N MET A 138 -13.76 -5.92 -18.75
CA MET A 138 -14.01 -6.26 -20.16
C MET A 138 -15.50 -6.11 -20.52
N ASP A 139 -15.78 -5.41 -21.61
CA ASP A 139 -17.09 -5.36 -22.24
C ASP A 139 -16.98 -5.61 -23.76
N LYS A 140 -18.07 -5.37 -24.52
CA LYS A 140 -18.07 -5.58 -25.98
C LYS A 140 -17.05 -4.71 -26.74
N ASN A 141 -16.53 -3.64 -26.13
CA ASN A 141 -15.72 -2.60 -26.77
C ASN A 141 -14.37 -2.35 -26.07
N ALA A 142 -14.16 -2.81 -24.83
CA ALA A 142 -12.96 -2.53 -24.05
C ALA A 142 -12.30 -3.81 -23.51
N LYS A 143 -10.97 -3.88 -23.60
CA LYS A 143 -10.18 -4.86 -22.84
C LYS A 143 -9.90 -4.32 -21.44
N CYS A 144 -9.64 -5.24 -20.52
CA CYS A 144 -9.27 -4.94 -19.14
C CYS A 144 -8.08 -3.96 -19.06
N ARG A 145 -8.17 -2.95 -18.20
CA ARG A 145 -7.08 -2.00 -17.91
C ARG A 145 -7.28 -1.32 -16.56
N HIS A 146 -6.25 -0.65 -16.06
CA HIS A 146 -6.41 0.34 -15.00
C HIS A 146 -6.60 1.70 -15.62
N GLN A 147 -7.65 2.41 -15.23
CA GLN A 147 -7.85 3.80 -15.62
C GLN A 147 -7.42 4.70 -14.47
N TRP A 148 -6.57 5.67 -14.78
CA TRP A 148 -6.05 6.63 -13.82
C TRP A 148 -6.57 8.02 -14.16
N LEU A 149 -7.17 8.66 -13.16
CA LEU A 149 -7.51 10.07 -13.19
C LEU A 149 -6.50 10.80 -12.30
N ILE A 150 -5.73 11.71 -12.88
CA ILE A 150 -4.63 12.37 -12.17
C ILE A 150 -4.80 13.88 -12.34
N GLU A 151 -4.80 14.58 -11.22
CA GLU A 151 -4.73 16.04 -11.17
C GLU A 151 -3.27 16.47 -11.05
N PHE A 152 -2.80 17.25 -12.03
CA PHE A 152 -1.43 17.75 -12.06
C PHE A 152 -1.38 19.20 -11.59
N SER A 153 -0.54 19.50 -10.60
CA SER A 153 -0.12 20.89 -10.32
C SER A 153 0.90 21.37 -11.35
N GLN A 154 1.69 20.45 -11.91
CA GLN A 154 2.56 20.69 -13.06
C GLN A 154 2.43 19.53 -14.05
N MET A 155 2.07 19.86 -15.29
CA MET A 155 1.90 18.87 -16.35
C MET A 155 3.23 18.21 -16.71
N PRO A 156 3.24 16.90 -17.06
CA PRO A 156 4.40 16.26 -17.67
C PRO A 156 4.72 16.87 -19.04
N ASP A 157 5.95 16.65 -19.49
CA ASP A 157 6.38 16.90 -20.87
C ASP A 157 5.50 16.20 -21.92
N SER A 158 5.04 14.99 -21.61
CA SER A 158 4.13 14.20 -22.45
C SER A 158 3.30 13.25 -21.59
N LEU A 159 1.98 13.32 -21.74
CA LEU A 159 1.06 12.38 -21.08
C LEU A 159 1.32 10.93 -21.49
N GLY A 160 1.69 10.69 -22.76
CA GLY A 160 2.02 9.34 -23.23
C GLY A 160 3.30 8.80 -22.59
N ASN A 161 4.30 9.66 -22.41
CA ASN A 161 5.54 9.29 -21.73
C ASN A 161 5.31 9.04 -20.23
N PHE A 162 4.48 9.87 -19.60
CA PHE A 162 4.06 9.69 -18.20
C PHE A 162 3.35 8.35 -18.00
N ALA A 163 2.36 8.03 -18.84
CA ALA A 163 1.61 6.78 -18.76
C ALA A 163 2.52 5.55 -18.96
N ALA A 164 3.43 5.60 -19.93
CA ALA A 164 4.39 4.51 -20.17
C ALA A 164 5.38 4.33 -19.00
N THR A 165 5.83 5.44 -18.40
CA THR A 165 6.76 5.41 -17.26
C THR A 165 6.07 4.88 -16.00
N LEU A 166 4.84 5.33 -15.72
CA LEU A 166 4.04 4.82 -14.61
C LEU A 166 3.81 3.32 -14.76
N ASP A 167 3.39 2.86 -15.93
CA ASP A 167 3.19 1.44 -16.22
C ASP A 167 4.46 0.60 -16.02
N ALA A 168 5.62 1.08 -16.49
CA ALA A 168 6.89 0.40 -16.28
C ALA A 168 7.27 0.33 -14.79
N ALA A 169 7.07 1.41 -14.04
CA ALA A 169 7.33 1.45 -12.61
C ALA A 169 6.43 0.48 -11.83
N LEU A 170 5.15 0.38 -12.18
CA LEU A 170 4.22 -0.55 -11.54
C LEU A 170 4.60 -2.01 -11.80
N LYS A 171 5.08 -2.36 -13.01
CA LYS A 171 5.61 -3.71 -13.32
C LYS A 171 6.83 -4.04 -12.48
N GLU A 172 7.73 -3.08 -12.28
CA GLU A 172 8.93 -3.28 -11.45
C GLU A 172 8.59 -3.47 -9.97
N LEU A 173 7.56 -2.76 -9.48
CA LEU A 173 7.17 -2.76 -8.07
C LEU A 173 6.27 -3.95 -7.69
N ASN A 174 5.56 -4.54 -8.66
CA ASN A 174 4.60 -5.60 -8.41
C ASN A 174 4.70 -6.68 -9.49
N SER A 175 5.20 -7.86 -9.09
CA SER A 175 5.39 -9.01 -9.97
C SER A 175 4.08 -9.58 -10.51
N ASP A 176 2.99 -9.52 -9.75
CA ASP A 176 1.69 -9.98 -10.22
C ASP A 176 1.12 -9.02 -11.27
N TYR A 177 1.28 -7.71 -11.08
CA TYR A 177 0.97 -6.69 -12.07
C TYR A 177 1.77 -6.90 -13.37
N GLU A 178 3.08 -7.14 -13.27
CA GLU A 178 3.92 -7.49 -14.42
C GLU A 178 3.41 -8.75 -15.14
N ALA A 179 3.09 -9.80 -14.40
CA ALA A 179 2.58 -11.04 -14.96
C ALA A 179 1.27 -10.84 -15.72
N LYS A 180 0.35 -9.99 -15.21
CA LYS A 180 -0.93 -9.68 -15.89
C LYS A 180 -0.78 -8.72 -17.06
N ARG A 181 0.20 -7.82 -17.04
CA ARG A 181 0.56 -6.95 -18.17
C ARG A 181 1.36 -7.68 -19.25
N SER A 182 1.99 -8.80 -18.93
CA SER A 182 2.79 -9.58 -19.90
C SER A 182 1.94 -10.01 -21.10
N LYS A 183 2.40 -9.66 -22.30
CA LYS A 183 1.75 -9.92 -23.62
C LYS A 183 0.47 -9.12 -23.93
N ASP A 184 0.06 -8.12 -23.14
CA ASP A 184 -1.19 -7.34 -23.34
C ASP A 184 -2.46 -8.23 -23.44
N ILE A 185 -2.41 -9.47 -22.93
CA ILE A 185 -3.50 -10.45 -23.08
C ILE A 185 -4.62 -10.13 -22.08
N ALA A 186 -4.26 -9.68 -20.88
CA ALA A 186 -5.19 -9.49 -19.77
C ALA A 186 -5.28 -8.05 -19.24
N LEU A 187 -4.33 -7.16 -19.54
CA LEU A 187 -4.35 -5.77 -19.04
C LEU A 187 -3.65 -4.83 -20.04
N GLN A 188 -4.34 -3.80 -20.55
CA GLN A 188 -3.80 -2.82 -21.51
C GLN A 188 -3.12 -1.62 -20.81
N LEU A 189 -2.31 -0.87 -21.57
CA LEU A 189 -1.74 0.40 -21.14
C LEU A 189 -2.86 1.37 -20.73
N LEU A 190 -2.59 2.11 -19.64
CA LEU A 190 -3.44 3.09 -18.95
C LEU A 190 -4.35 3.90 -19.88
#